data_AF-A0A9E1EIN8-F1
#
_entry.id   AF-A0A9E1EIN8-F1
#
_cell.length_a   1.000
_cell.length_b   1.000
_cell.length_c   1.000
_cell.angle_alpha   90.00
_cell.angle_beta   90.00
_cell.angle_gamma   90.00
#
_symmetry.space_group_name_H-M   'P 1'
#
loop_
_entity.id
_entity.type
_entity.pdbx_description
1 polymer ?
#
loop_
_entity_poly.entity_id
_entity_poly.type
_entity_poly.pdbx_seq_one_letter_code
_entity_poly.pdbx_strand_id
1 'polypeptide(L)'
;MKRNLVYVLLVLALTAGSVFGAYLIADKASRTDLSLKTTASQAAETEKPGERVLIAEDNDKDYHFYKQDDKVIMTHSDREYTFDNWGDGLMLEPAKLIVKDVDGDDEDELVIQVAAYEYENEIYHSVYVLNHYVNAIGESAYKVNAITPTSAVNLFDSKVKMELTQDKSCLKNGIFAACHINDTVEYDRDTGIPKKYYYMFKTLSDGNGGYKKTSGWTKGRADCTLNDENENNIFAIATFPVIVLYGDSDSQNAGYFKLGIYVNDGGQTDILNGSASFRAYKEYGLYKYNFDGKKWSTVINNSNKSVPSDKTIDYIEFTAAYNTDSVSTQNFGTGNNSDFNSLSSVTATESYIELTAKSGCSFDKSLVDSQQYSLPLSIDTNNENNNYDISYTASVSKNEQGNEVLRINYDKQYSRDNMSKFTVNFGVK
;
A
#
# COMPACT_ATOMS: atom_id res chain seq x y z
N MET A 1 -49.21 -37.98 -19.27
CA MET A 1 -48.30 -36.81 -19.16
C MET A 1 -47.85 -36.45 -17.74
N LYS A 2 -48.66 -36.62 -16.68
CA LYS A 2 -48.25 -36.23 -15.29
C LYS A 2 -47.10 -37.05 -14.68
N ARG A 3 -46.97 -38.35 -14.98
CA ARG A 3 -45.91 -39.22 -14.42
C ARG A 3 -44.50 -38.85 -14.91
N ASN A 4 -44.36 -38.51 -16.20
CA ASN A 4 -43.06 -38.14 -16.79
C ASN A 4 -42.56 -36.78 -16.31
N LEU A 5 -43.46 -35.82 -16.04
CA LEU A 5 -43.09 -34.53 -15.47
C LEU A 5 -42.51 -34.67 -14.05
N VAL A 6 -43.08 -35.58 -13.23
CA VAL A 6 -42.59 -35.85 -11.88
C VAL A 6 -41.19 -36.47 -11.92
N TYR A 7 -40.94 -37.43 -12.82
CA TYR A 7 -39.60 -38.01 -12.96
C TYR A 7 -38.57 -37.01 -13.50
N VAL A 8 -38.95 -36.12 -14.41
CA VAL A 8 -38.06 -35.06 -14.92
C VAL A 8 -37.71 -34.05 -13.82
N LEU A 9 -38.68 -33.64 -13.00
CA LEU A 9 -38.45 -32.77 -11.85
C LEU A 9 -37.59 -33.44 -10.78
N LEU A 10 -37.78 -34.73 -10.54
CA LEU A 10 -36.99 -35.49 -9.56
C LEU A 10 -35.55 -35.66 -10.01
N VAL A 11 -35.32 -35.89 -11.31
CA VAL A 11 -33.98 -35.91 -11.90
C VAL A 11 -33.34 -34.53 -11.79
N LEU A 12 -34.02 -33.45 -12.17
CA LEU A 12 -33.49 -32.08 -12.04
C LEU A 12 -33.14 -31.72 -10.59
N ALA A 13 -33.97 -32.12 -9.61
CA ALA A 13 -33.70 -31.88 -8.19
C ALA A 13 -32.49 -32.70 -7.69
N LEU A 14 -32.32 -33.95 -8.15
CA LEU A 14 -31.17 -34.77 -7.83
C LEU A 14 -29.89 -34.22 -8.49
N THR A 15 -29.96 -33.73 -9.72
CA THR A 15 -28.81 -33.12 -10.41
C THR A 15 -28.43 -31.77 -9.79
N ALA A 16 -29.41 -30.94 -9.43
CA ALA A 16 -29.15 -29.68 -8.73
C ALA A 16 -28.58 -29.95 -7.32
N GLY A 17 -29.12 -30.93 -6.60
CA GLY A 17 -28.62 -31.35 -5.28
C GLY A 17 -27.20 -31.93 -5.33
N SER A 18 -26.85 -32.70 -6.36
CA SER A 18 -25.50 -33.24 -6.52
C SER A 18 -24.49 -32.20 -6.99
N VAL A 19 -24.88 -31.26 -7.86
CA VAL A 19 -24.04 -30.11 -8.23
C VAL A 19 -23.84 -29.16 -7.05
N PHE A 20 -24.89 -28.88 -6.27
CA PHE A 20 -24.80 -28.04 -5.07
C PHE A 20 -24.04 -28.73 -3.93
N GLY A 21 -24.21 -30.05 -3.77
CA GLY A 21 -23.45 -30.86 -2.82
C GLY A 21 -21.96 -30.96 -3.21
N ALA A 22 -21.65 -31.16 -4.49
CA ALA A 22 -20.29 -31.12 -5.00
C ALA A 22 -19.66 -29.73 -4.87
N TYR A 23 -20.43 -28.66 -5.12
CA TYR A 23 -19.99 -27.28 -4.90
C TYR A 23 -19.73 -27.01 -3.41
N LEU A 24 -20.59 -27.46 -2.49
CA LEU A 24 -20.36 -27.30 -1.05
C LEU A 24 -19.18 -28.12 -0.54
N ILE A 25 -18.97 -29.33 -1.07
CA ILE A 25 -17.81 -30.16 -0.73
C ILE A 25 -16.53 -29.56 -1.33
N ALA A 26 -16.58 -29.02 -2.55
CA ALA A 26 -15.46 -28.34 -3.18
C ALA A 26 -15.16 -26.98 -2.54
N ASP A 27 -16.16 -26.21 -2.10
CA ASP A 27 -16.01 -24.96 -1.33
C ASP A 27 -15.46 -25.27 0.07
N LYS A 28 -15.93 -26.34 0.74
CA LYS A 28 -15.29 -26.81 1.99
C LYS A 28 -13.85 -27.26 1.78
N ALA A 29 -13.57 -28.05 0.75
CA ALA A 29 -12.22 -28.52 0.45
C ALA A 29 -11.29 -27.34 0.11
N SER A 30 -11.76 -26.41 -0.74
CA SER A 30 -11.09 -25.16 -1.09
C SER A 30 -10.76 -24.30 0.13
N ARG A 31 -11.73 -24.08 1.04
CA ARG A 31 -11.50 -23.32 2.28
C ARG A 31 -10.60 -24.05 3.28
N THR A 32 -10.47 -25.37 3.17
CA THR A 32 -9.56 -26.16 4.01
C THR A 32 -8.14 -26.15 3.43
N ASP A 33 -7.99 -26.03 2.10
CA ASP A 33 -6.69 -25.91 1.40
C ASP A 33 -6.06 -24.51 1.43
N LEU A 34 -6.84 -23.47 1.75
CA LEU A 34 -6.33 -22.09 1.83
C LEU A 34 -5.46 -21.82 3.07
N SER A 35 -5.56 -22.65 4.10
CA SER A 35 -4.66 -22.69 5.26
C SER A 35 -4.09 -24.10 5.36
N LEU A 36 -2.78 -24.29 5.19
CA LEU A 36 -2.13 -25.58 5.48
C LEU A 36 -2.30 -25.87 6.99
N LYS A 37 -3.38 -26.57 7.35
CA LYS A 37 -3.60 -27.10 8.69
C LYS A 37 -2.81 -28.38 8.80
N THR A 38 -1.60 -28.29 9.32
CA THR A 38 -0.81 -29.47 9.69
C THR A 38 -1.01 -29.76 11.18
N THR A 39 -1.10 -31.04 11.51
CA THR A 39 -1.12 -31.55 12.89
C THR A 39 0.24 -32.17 13.17
N ALA A 40 0.85 -31.80 14.29
CA ALA A 40 2.07 -32.46 14.76
C ALA A 40 1.74 -33.87 15.28
N SER A 41 2.57 -34.85 14.96
CA SER A 41 2.46 -36.23 15.45
C SER A 41 3.70 -36.62 16.25
N GLN A 42 3.55 -37.46 17.28
CA GLN A 42 4.69 -38.18 17.87
C GLN A 42 5.21 -39.20 16.84
N ALA A 43 6.44 -39.02 16.37
CA ALA A 43 7.07 -39.95 15.44
C ALA A 43 7.68 -41.14 16.18
N ALA A 44 7.53 -42.35 15.63
CA ALA A 44 8.36 -43.48 16.02
C ALA A 44 9.65 -43.45 15.19
N GLU A 45 10.82 -43.34 15.84
CA GLU A 45 12.12 -43.24 15.19
C GLU A 45 12.57 -44.58 14.57
N THR A 46 12.89 -44.59 13.27
CA THR A 46 13.52 -45.74 12.58
C THR A 46 14.93 -45.45 12.04
N GLU A 47 15.42 -44.21 12.11
CA GLU A 47 16.76 -43.82 11.66
C GLU A 47 17.47 -42.91 12.68
N LYS A 48 18.81 -42.84 12.60
CA LYS A 48 19.61 -42.06 13.54
C LYS A 48 19.44 -40.56 13.22
N PRO A 49 18.93 -39.73 14.13
CA PRO A 49 18.59 -38.34 13.81
C PRO A 49 19.82 -37.48 13.45
N GLY A 50 19.65 -36.50 12.55
CA GLY A 50 20.65 -35.46 12.29
C GLY A 50 20.94 -34.58 13.52
N GLU A 51 21.97 -33.73 13.44
CA GLU A 51 22.31 -32.79 14.51
C GLU A 51 21.18 -31.75 14.70
N ARG A 52 20.84 -31.45 15.95
CA ARG A 52 19.82 -30.45 16.30
C ARG A 52 20.43 -29.07 16.42
N VAL A 53 19.78 -28.09 15.79
CA VAL A 53 20.18 -26.67 15.88
C VAL A 53 19.03 -25.87 16.47
N LEU A 54 19.25 -25.17 17.58
CA LEU A 54 18.21 -24.35 18.21
C LEU A 54 17.78 -23.20 17.27
N ILE A 55 16.47 -23.03 17.10
CA ILE A 55 15.83 -21.99 16.29
C ILE A 55 15.28 -20.87 17.19
N ALA A 56 14.52 -21.24 18.23
CA ALA A 56 13.88 -20.33 19.18
C ALA A 56 13.57 -21.05 20.50
N GLU A 57 13.46 -20.30 21.60
CA GLU A 57 13.06 -20.83 22.90
C GLU A 57 12.25 -19.81 23.71
N ASP A 58 11.36 -20.33 24.56
CA ASP A 58 10.77 -19.62 25.69
C ASP A 58 11.07 -20.43 26.95
N ASN A 59 12.07 -19.95 27.70
CA ASN A 59 12.57 -20.64 28.90
C ASN A 59 11.54 -20.64 30.04
N ASP A 60 10.65 -19.65 30.11
CA ASP A 60 9.68 -19.51 31.20
C ASP A 60 8.54 -20.54 31.05
N LYS A 61 8.16 -20.85 29.81
CA LYS A 61 7.12 -21.82 29.47
C LYS A 61 7.65 -23.17 28.95
N ASP A 62 8.97 -23.41 29.03
CA ASP A 62 9.65 -24.66 28.62
C ASP A 62 9.42 -25.04 27.14
N TYR A 63 9.42 -24.06 26.25
CA TYR A 63 9.34 -24.31 24.81
C TYR A 63 10.72 -24.18 24.17
N HIS A 64 11.17 -25.20 23.44
CA HIS A 64 12.39 -25.12 22.66
C HIS A 64 12.16 -25.70 21.26
N PHE A 65 12.50 -24.91 20.24
CA PHE A 65 12.36 -25.28 18.83
C PHE A 65 13.73 -25.55 18.22
N TYR A 66 13.87 -26.68 17.55
CA TYR A 66 15.09 -27.11 16.89
C TYR A 66 14.86 -27.40 15.42
N LYS A 67 15.82 -27.05 14.57
CA LYS A 67 15.93 -27.60 13.22
C LYS A 67 16.62 -28.95 13.33
N GLN A 68 16.04 -29.96 12.71
CA GLN A 68 16.65 -31.25 12.54
C GLN A 68 16.35 -31.73 11.12
N ASP A 69 17.38 -31.78 10.28
CA ASP A 69 17.26 -32.05 8.85
C ASP A 69 16.31 -31.07 8.15
N ASP A 70 15.19 -31.56 7.58
CA ASP A 70 14.12 -30.80 6.92
C ASP A 70 12.92 -30.53 7.85
N LYS A 71 13.05 -30.83 9.14
CA LYS A 71 11.97 -30.77 10.13
C LYS A 71 12.24 -29.76 11.22
N VAL A 72 11.17 -29.34 11.86
CA VAL A 72 11.21 -28.60 13.12
C VAL A 72 10.73 -29.52 14.25
N ILE A 73 11.53 -29.59 15.31
CA ILE A 73 11.23 -30.36 16.52
C ILE A 73 10.99 -29.36 17.64
N MET A 74 9.82 -29.41 18.26
CA MET A 74 9.56 -28.68 19.50
C MET A 74 9.65 -29.65 20.67
N THR A 75 10.43 -29.28 21.68
CA THR A 75 10.40 -29.95 22.98
C THR A 75 9.59 -29.11 23.96
N HIS A 76 8.63 -29.73 24.64
CA HIS A 76 7.82 -29.10 25.69
C HIS A 76 7.39 -30.15 26.72
N SER A 77 7.69 -29.92 28.00
CA SER A 77 7.37 -30.83 29.11
C SER A 77 7.90 -32.26 28.87
N ASP A 78 9.18 -32.38 28.51
CA ASP A 78 9.87 -33.65 28.18
C ASP A 78 9.27 -34.45 27.02
N ARG A 79 8.41 -33.83 26.19
CA ARG A 79 7.84 -34.44 24.99
C ARG A 79 8.31 -33.73 23.74
N GLU A 80 8.41 -34.48 22.66
CA GLU A 80 8.81 -33.98 21.35
C GLU A 80 7.63 -33.96 20.38
N TYR A 81 7.53 -32.88 19.62
CA TYR A 81 6.53 -32.68 18.59
C TYR A 81 7.26 -32.35 17.28
N THR A 82 6.98 -33.12 16.24
CA THR A 82 7.59 -32.94 14.93
C THR A 82 6.65 -32.17 14.02
N PHE A 83 7.19 -31.14 13.37
CA PHE A 83 6.53 -30.33 12.37
C PHE A 83 7.28 -30.45 11.04
N ASP A 84 6.57 -30.91 10.02
CA ASP A 84 7.05 -30.96 8.65
C ASP A 84 6.62 -29.69 7.89
N ASN A 85 7.31 -29.36 6.80
CA ASN A 85 6.97 -28.27 5.86
C ASN A 85 7.14 -26.84 6.40
N TRP A 86 8.09 -26.63 7.29
CA TRP A 86 8.59 -25.27 7.55
C TRP A 86 9.56 -24.90 6.42
N GLY A 87 9.65 -23.60 6.07
CA GLY A 87 10.44 -23.17 4.91
C GLY A 87 11.93 -23.55 5.00
N ASP A 88 12.58 -23.75 3.85
CA ASP A 88 14.00 -24.12 3.79
C ASP A 88 14.94 -23.06 4.38
N GLY A 89 14.46 -21.82 4.48
CA GLY A 89 15.19 -20.65 4.96
C GLY A 89 15.34 -20.52 6.49
N LEU A 90 14.93 -21.50 7.30
CA LEU A 90 14.88 -21.43 8.77
C LEU A 90 16.13 -20.87 9.48
N MET A 91 17.31 -21.00 8.86
CA MET A 91 18.59 -20.57 9.43
C MET A 91 19.16 -19.30 8.79
N LEU A 92 18.41 -18.64 7.90
CA LEU A 92 18.86 -17.40 7.24
C LEU A 92 18.86 -16.21 8.21
N GLU A 93 17.88 -16.17 9.12
CA GLU A 93 17.77 -15.17 10.18
C GLU A 93 17.28 -15.81 11.50
N PRO A 94 17.59 -15.22 12.66
CA PRO A 94 17.03 -15.66 13.93
C PRO A 94 15.50 -15.64 13.92
N ALA A 95 14.89 -16.72 14.37
CA ALA A 95 13.44 -16.77 14.54
C ALA A 95 12.99 -15.85 15.67
N LYS A 96 11.74 -15.39 15.56
CA LYS A 96 11.08 -14.60 16.59
C LYS A 96 9.90 -15.37 17.13
N LEU A 97 9.94 -15.68 18.42
CA LEU A 97 8.87 -16.36 19.15
C LEU A 97 8.20 -15.37 20.11
N ILE A 98 6.88 -15.36 20.11
CA ILE A 98 6.08 -14.76 21.17
C ILE A 98 5.05 -15.78 21.65
N VAL A 99 4.55 -15.57 22.87
CA VAL A 99 3.47 -16.38 23.44
C VAL A 99 2.34 -15.44 23.83
N LYS A 100 1.17 -15.63 23.22
CA LYS A 100 0.05 -14.70 23.32
C LYS A 100 -1.24 -15.29 22.76
N ASP A 101 -2.36 -14.94 23.40
CA ASP A 101 -3.71 -15.10 22.83
C ASP A 101 -3.88 -14.29 21.52
N VAL A 102 -4.06 -15.01 20.40
CA VAL A 102 -4.27 -14.42 19.07
C VAL A 102 -5.61 -14.77 18.43
N ASP A 103 -6.39 -15.66 19.03
CA ASP A 103 -7.73 -16.03 18.53
C ASP A 103 -8.88 -15.56 19.44
N GLY A 104 -8.55 -14.97 20.60
CA GLY A 104 -9.45 -14.32 21.54
C GLY A 104 -10.18 -15.29 22.46
N ASP A 105 -9.64 -16.49 22.67
CA ASP A 105 -10.22 -17.51 23.54
C ASP A 105 -9.72 -17.47 25.01
N ASP A 106 -8.93 -16.44 25.37
CA ASP A 106 -8.28 -16.22 26.65
C ASP A 106 -7.16 -17.25 26.98
N GLU A 107 -6.76 -18.11 26.05
CA GLU A 107 -5.59 -19.00 26.15
C GLU A 107 -4.45 -18.49 25.25
N ASP A 108 -3.20 -18.72 25.67
CA ASP A 108 -2.05 -18.25 24.89
C ASP A 108 -1.61 -19.25 23.82
N GLU A 109 -1.44 -18.79 22.58
CA GLU A 109 -0.76 -19.53 21.51
C GLU A 109 0.74 -19.23 21.44
N LEU A 110 1.50 -20.15 20.83
CA LEU A 110 2.85 -19.84 20.37
C LEU A 110 2.77 -19.26 18.96
N VAL A 111 3.35 -18.08 18.77
CA VAL A 111 3.46 -17.45 17.44
C VAL A 111 4.92 -17.28 17.09
N ILE A 112 5.34 -17.90 15.99
CA ILE A 112 6.73 -17.92 15.56
C ILE A 112 6.89 -17.42 14.12
N GLN A 113 7.71 -16.38 13.95
CA GLN A 113 8.19 -15.92 12.66
C GLN A 113 9.54 -16.56 12.36
N VAL A 114 9.68 -17.07 11.15
CA VAL A 114 10.93 -17.65 10.63
C VAL A 114 11.18 -17.16 9.20
N ALA A 115 12.44 -17.13 8.80
CA ALA A 115 12.79 -16.97 7.40
C ALA A 115 12.30 -18.17 6.58
N ALA A 116 11.61 -17.88 5.48
CA ALA A 116 11.04 -18.87 4.57
C ALA A 116 12.01 -19.20 3.44
N TYR A 117 12.52 -18.18 2.74
CA TYR A 117 13.52 -18.29 1.67
C TYR A 117 14.18 -16.93 1.39
N GLU A 118 15.31 -16.96 0.68
CA GLU A 118 15.96 -15.78 0.12
C GLU A 118 15.66 -15.70 -1.39
N TYR A 119 15.34 -14.51 -1.89
CA TYR A 119 15.14 -14.24 -3.30
C TYR A 119 15.66 -12.84 -3.65
N GLU A 120 16.52 -12.73 -4.66
CA GLU A 120 17.12 -11.44 -5.08
C GLU A 120 17.77 -10.65 -3.93
N ASN A 121 18.44 -11.35 -3.01
CA ASN A 121 19.07 -10.82 -1.79
C ASN A 121 18.10 -10.22 -0.76
N GLU A 122 16.80 -10.54 -0.86
CA GLU A 122 15.79 -10.24 0.15
C GLU A 122 15.33 -11.53 0.83
N ILE A 123 15.18 -11.48 2.16
CA ILE A 123 14.67 -12.60 2.96
C ILE A 123 13.17 -12.42 3.16
N TYR A 124 12.42 -13.45 2.80
CA TYR A 124 10.97 -13.52 2.95
C TYR A 124 10.63 -14.42 4.13
N HIS A 125 9.56 -14.08 4.85
CA HIS A 125 9.21 -14.69 6.12
C HIS A 125 7.89 -15.46 6.06
N SER A 126 7.73 -16.39 7.00
CA SER A 126 6.47 -17.06 7.32
C SER A 126 6.19 -16.92 8.82
N VAL A 127 4.91 -16.85 9.18
CA VAL A 127 4.47 -16.85 10.58
C VAL A 127 3.60 -18.07 10.84
N TYR A 128 3.86 -18.77 11.94
CA TYR A 128 3.14 -19.96 12.38
C TYR A 128 2.52 -19.70 13.75
N VAL A 129 1.26 -20.09 13.90
CA VAL A 129 0.53 -20.09 15.17
C VAL A 129 0.29 -21.55 15.57
N LEU A 130 0.75 -21.93 16.75
CA LEU A 130 0.60 -23.27 17.30
C LEU A 130 -0.39 -23.22 18.47
N ASN A 131 -1.57 -23.79 18.25
CA ASN A 131 -2.61 -23.88 19.27
C ASN A 131 -2.51 -25.26 19.94
N HIS A 132 -2.33 -25.26 21.26
CA HIS A 132 -2.31 -26.48 22.06
C HIS A 132 -3.73 -27.05 22.19
N TYR A 133 -3.85 -28.37 22.14
CA TYR A 133 -5.09 -29.05 22.49
C TYR A 133 -4.80 -30.44 23.06
N VAL A 134 -5.82 -31.02 23.71
CA VAL A 134 -5.79 -32.42 24.13
C VAL A 134 -6.57 -33.25 23.11
N ASN A 135 -5.92 -34.22 22.49
CA ASN A 135 -6.55 -35.07 21.49
C ASN A 135 -7.56 -36.06 22.11
N ALA A 136 -8.27 -36.81 21.28
CA ALA A 136 -9.31 -37.75 21.72
C ALA A 136 -8.81 -38.88 22.65
N ILE A 137 -7.50 -39.13 22.70
CA ILE A 137 -6.87 -40.15 23.56
C ILE A 137 -6.22 -39.54 24.81
N GLY A 138 -6.41 -38.23 25.07
CA GLY A 138 -5.93 -37.57 26.28
C GLY A 138 -4.48 -37.08 26.20
N GLU A 139 -3.87 -37.07 25.02
CA GLU A 139 -2.50 -36.61 24.81
C GLU A 139 -2.46 -35.17 24.29
N SER A 140 -1.49 -34.40 24.77
CA SER A 140 -1.17 -33.08 24.24
C SER A 140 -0.80 -33.17 22.77
N ALA A 141 -1.34 -32.24 21.98
CA ALA A 141 -1.07 -32.10 20.57
C ALA A 141 -1.14 -30.61 20.17
N TYR A 142 -0.67 -30.30 18.97
CA TYR A 142 -0.67 -28.94 18.44
C TYR A 142 -1.29 -28.89 17.05
N LYS A 143 -2.14 -27.89 16.85
CA LYS A 143 -2.68 -27.53 15.54
C LYS A 143 -1.91 -26.31 15.05
N VAL A 144 -1.41 -26.39 13.83
CA VAL A 144 -0.63 -25.31 13.23
C VAL A 144 -1.49 -24.55 12.23
N ASN A 145 -1.54 -23.22 12.38
CA ASN A 145 -1.98 -22.31 11.34
C ASN A 145 -0.74 -21.59 10.80
N ALA A 146 -0.47 -21.72 9.51
CA ALA A 146 0.67 -21.06 8.87
C ALA A 146 0.19 -19.96 7.91
N ILE A 147 0.87 -18.82 7.94
CA ILE A 147 0.84 -17.82 6.89
C ILE A 147 2.22 -17.71 6.26
N THR A 148 2.39 -18.41 5.15
CA THR A 148 3.56 -18.38 4.27
C THR A 148 3.34 -17.39 3.12
N PRO A 149 4.41 -16.95 2.42
CA PRO A 149 4.31 -16.10 1.24
C PRO A 149 3.25 -16.58 0.22
N THR A 150 3.21 -17.89 -0.04
CA THR A 150 2.24 -18.50 -0.96
C THR A 150 0.81 -18.44 -0.41
N SER A 151 0.61 -18.82 0.85
CA SER A 151 -0.74 -18.80 1.45
C SER A 151 -1.29 -17.38 1.61
N ALA A 152 -0.43 -16.38 1.85
CA ALA A 152 -0.83 -14.97 1.89
C ALA A 152 -1.35 -14.49 0.53
N VAL A 153 -0.67 -14.88 -0.56
CA VAL A 153 -1.14 -14.62 -1.93
C VAL A 153 -2.49 -15.28 -2.19
N ASN A 154 -2.65 -16.56 -1.83
CA ASN A 154 -3.91 -17.27 -2.01
C ASN A 154 -5.05 -16.63 -1.21
N LEU A 155 -4.76 -16.23 0.04
CA LEU A 155 -5.73 -15.55 0.89
C LEU A 155 -6.15 -14.21 0.28
N PHE A 156 -5.20 -13.40 -0.18
CA PHE A 156 -5.49 -12.17 -0.92
C PHE A 156 -6.39 -12.45 -2.14
N ASP A 157 -6.03 -13.40 -3.00
CA ASP A 157 -6.79 -13.68 -4.23
C ASP A 157 -8.21 -14.21 -3.96
N SER A 158 -8.41 -14.89 -2.83
CA SER A 158 -9.72 -15.42 -2.45
C SER A 158 -10.64 -14.41 -1.77
N LYS A 159 -10.10 -13.30 -1.24
CA LYS A 159 -10.84 -12.36 -0.38
C LYS A 159 -10.82 -10.92 -0.85
N VAL A 160 -9.80 -10.52 -1.61
CA VAL A 160 -9.57 -9.13 -2.01
C VAL A 160 -9.74 -8.99 -3.51
N LYS A 161 -10.56 -8.03 -3.90
CA LYS A 161 -10.65 -7.54 -5.27
C LYS A 161 -9.91 -6.23 -5.38
N MET A 162 -8.90 -6.18 -6.25
CA MET A 162 -8.16 -4.96 -6.54
C MET A 162 -8.28 -4.57 -8.03
N GLU A 163 -8.77 -3.36 -8.28
CA GLU A 163 -8.98 -2.81 -9.62
C GLU A 163 -8.07 -1.60 -9.84
N LEU A 164 -7.30 -1.61 -10.94
CA LEU A 164 -6.48 -0.46 -11.36
C LEU A 164 -7.30 0.46 -12.25
N THR A 165 -7.23 1.76 -11.96
CA THR A 165 -7.69 2.83 -12.83
C THR A 165 -6.68 3.98 -12.84
N GLN A 166 -6.96 5.00 -13.63
CA GLN A 166 -6.16 6.20 -13.75
C GLN A 166 -7.12 7.39 -13.90
N ASP A 167 -6.81 8.51 -13.26
CA ASP A 167 -7.63 9.72 -13.39
C ASP A 167 -7.66 10.18 -14.85
N LYS A 168 -8.87 10.32 -15.40
CA LYS A 168 -9.09 10.75 -16.78
C LYS A 168 -8.63 12.18 -17.04
N SER A 169 -8.61 13.02 -16.00
CA SER A 169 -8.20 14.42 -16.08
C SER A 169 -6.70 14.62 -15.87
N CYS A 170 -6.00 13.62 -15.31
CA CYS A 170 -4.61 13.73 -14.94
C CYS A 170 -3.91 12.36 -14.93
N LEU A 171 -3.19 12.03 -16.00
CA LEU A 171 -2.50 10.74 -16.12
C LEU A 171 -1.42 10.53 -15.04
N LYS A 172 -0.96 11.58 -14.35
CA LYS A 172 -0.07 11.46 -13.18
C LYS A 172 -0.68 10.60 -12.07
N ASN A 173 -2.00 10.63 -11.93
CA ASN A 173 -2.72 10.01 -10.82
C ASN A 173 -3.11 8.56 -11.17
N GLY A 174 -2.29 7.61 -10.76
CA GLY A 174 -2.63 6.20 -10.73
C GLY A 174 -3.46 5.87 -9.49
N ILE A 175 -4.46 5.01 -9.65
CA ILE A 175 -5.42 4.72 -8.57
C ILE A 175 -5.73 3.22 -8.54
N PHE A 176 -5.66 2.63 -7.36
CA PHE A 176 -6.20 1.29 -7.13
C PHE A 176 -7.38 1.37 -6.18
N ALA A 177 -8.47 0.69 -6.51
CA ALA A 177 -9.53 0.38 -5.56
C ALA A 177 -9.30 -1.03 -5.02
N ALA A 178 -9.37 -1.21 -3.70
CA ALA A 178 -9.30 -2.53 -3.08
C ALA A 178 -10.49 -2.72 -2.14
N CYS A 179 -11.25 -3.79 -2.35
CA CYS A 179 -12.43 -4.12 -1.54
C CYS A 179 -12.55 -5.64 -1.37
N HIS A 180 -13.57 -6.08 -0.66
CA HIS A 180 -13.84 -7.51 -0.55
C HIS A 180 -14.21 -8.08 -1.92
N ILE A 181 -13.90 -9.36 -2.17
CA ILE A 181 -14.04 -10.00 -3.48
C ILE A 181 -15.46 -9.94 -4.07
N ASN A 182 -16.47 -9.91 -3.19
CA ASN A 182 -17.88 -9.85 -3.55
C ASN A 182 -18.43 -8.42 -3.69
N ASP A 183 -17.63 -7.40 -3.38
CA ASP A 183 -18.07 -6.01 -3.46
C ASP A 183 -17.93 -5.46 -4.88
N THR A 184 -18.79 -4.50 -5.19
CA THR A 184 -18.72 -3.72 -6.43
C THR A 184 -18.06 -2.39 -6.15
N VAL A 185 -17.02 -2.05 -6.92
CA VAL A 185 -16.40 -0.73 -6.87
C VAL A 185 -17.26 0.23 -7.69
N GLU A 186 -17.80 1.24 -7.03
CA GLU A 186 -18.48 2.34 -7.71
C GLU A 186 -17.49 3.41 -8.16
N TYR A 187 -17.65 3.86 -9.41
CA TYR A 187 -16.81 4.89 -10.01
C TYR A 187 -17.59 6.16 -10.28
N ASP A 188 -16.93 7.29 -10.07
CA ASP A 188 -17.34 8.56 -10.66
C ASP A 188 -17.12 8.50 -12.18
N ARG A 189 -18.16 8.80 -12.96
CA ARG A 189 -18.13 8.60 -14.42
C ARG A 189 -17.24 9.61 -15.13
N ASP A 190 -17.16 10.83 -14.61
CA ASP A 190 -16.48 11.95 -15.25
C ASP A 190 -14.97 11.85 -15.03
N THR A 191 -14.57 11.57 -13.79
CA THR A 191 -13.16 11.47 -13.39
C THR A 191 -12.59 10.06 -13.51
N GLY A 192 -13.44 9.01 -13.43
CA GLY A 192 -12.99 7.62 -13.38
C GLY A 192 -12.43 7.20 -12.02
N ILE A 193 -12.62 8.00 -10.98
CA ILE A 193 -12.11 7.77 -9.62
C ILE A 193 -13.10 6.88 -8.84
N PRO A 194 -12.64 5.88 -8.07
CA PRO A 194 -13.50 5.10 -7.19
C PRO A 194 -14.09 5.97 -6.07
N LYS A 195 -15.36 5.74 -5.70
CA LYS A 195 -16.00 6.50 -4.63
C LYS A 195 -15.51 6.15 -3.22
N LYS A 196 -14.99 4.94 -3.02
CA LYS A 196 -14.52 4.42 -1.72
C LYS A 196 -13.34 3.46 -1.90
N TYR A 197 -12.63 3.22 -0.80
CA TYR A 197 -11.59 2.20 -0.67
C TYR A 197 -10.52 2.25 -1.76
N TYR A 198 -10.03 3.46 -2.06
CA TYR A 198 -9.01 3.66 -3.07
C TYR A 198 -7.74 4.26 -2.49
N TYR A 199 -6.65 3.99 -3.19
CA TYR A 199 -5.31 4.44 -2.88
C TYR A 199 -4.67 5.04 -4.14
N MET A 200 -3.78 6.01 -3.96
CA MET A 200 -3.19 6.76 -5.05
C MET A 200 -1.68 6.59 -5.11
N PHE A 201 -1.13 6.66 -6.33
CA PHE A 201 0.30 6.65 -6.60
C PHE A 201 0.60 7.47 -7.86
N LYS A 202 1.82 8.00 -7.94
CA LYS A 202 2.32 8.75 -9.09
C LYS A 202 2.76 7.75 -10.17
N THR A 203 2.20 7.89 -11.36
CA THR A 203 2.54 7.08 -12.53
C THR A 203 3.90 7.49 -13.12
N LEU A 204 4.49 6.65 -13.97
CA LEU A 204 5.76 6.96 -14.62
C LEU A 204 5.61 8.12 -15.62
N SER A 205 6.62 8.99 -15.70
CA SER A 205 6.71 9.99 -16.77
C SER A 205 6.91 9.31 -18.14
N ASP A 206 6.36 9.90 -19.19
CA ASP A 206 6.60 9.49 -20.58
C ASP A 206 7.87 10.09 -21.18
N GLY A 207 8.58 10.94 -20.43
CA GLY A 207 9.80 11.64 -20.87
C GLY A 207 9.56 12.85 -21.77
N ASN A 208 8.30 13.19 -22.10
CA ASN A 208 7.91 14.22 -23.07
C ASN A 208 6.92 15.25 -22.50
N GLY A 209 6.95 15.53 -21.21
CA GLY A 209 5.98 16.45 -20.60
C GLY A 209 4.78 15.77 -19.96
N GLY A 210 4.63 14.45 -20.12
CA GLY A 210 3.45 13.71 -19.72
C GLY A 210 3.73 12.48 -18.87
N TYR A 211 2.70 11.65 -18.75
CA TYR A 211 2.67 10.47 -17.89
C TYR A 211 2.10 9.28 -18.65
N LYS A 212 2.68 8.11 -18.38
CA LYS A 212 2.33 6.87 -19.09
C LYS A 212 0.93 6.40 -18.68
N LYS A 213 0.21 5.87 -19.66
CA LYS A 213 -1.08 5.22 -19.43
C LYS A 213 -0.86 3.83 -18.83
N THR A 214 -1.57 3.51 -17.76
CA THR A 214 -1.50 2.18 -17.17
C THR A 214 -2.20 1.14 -18.06
N SER A 215 -1.69 -0.09 -18.06
CA SER A 215 -2.21 -1.21 -18.87
C SER A 215 -2.66 -2.39 -18.02
N GLY A 216 -2.14 -2.52 -16.80
CA GLY A 216 -2.48 -3.58 -15.88
C GLY A 216 -1.65 -3.49 -14.61
N TRP A 217 -1.80 -4.47 -13.75
CA TRP A 217 -1.00 -4.61 -12.56
C TRP A 217 -0.79 -6.09 -12.23
N THR A 218 0.22 -6.35 -11.42
CA THR A 218 0.43 -7.62 -10.75
C THR A 218 0.96 -7.38 -9.33
N LYS A 219 0.89 -8.39 -8.49
CA LYS A 219 1.50 -8.37 -7.16
C LYS A 219 2.86 -9.07 -7.18
N GLY A 220 3.79 -8.57 -6.38
CA GLY A 220 5.05 -9.22 -6.11
C GLY A 220 4.92 -10.37 -5.11
N ARG A 221 6.06 -10.89 -4.67
CA ARG A 221 6.13 -11.90 -3.61
C ARG A 221 5.64 -11.30 -2.29
N ALA A 222 4.88 -12.07 -1.53
CA ALA A 222 4.42 -11.64 -0.21
C ALA A 222 5.49 -11.87 0.84
N ASP A 223 5.66 -10.93 1.75
CA ASP A 223 6.42 -11.11 2.98
C ASP A 223 5.45 -11.12 4.18
N CYS A 224 5.63 -12.07 5.09
CA CYS A 224 4.71 -12.29 6.21
C CYS A 224 5.46 -12.10 7.54
N THR A 225 5.18 -10.99 8.22
CA THR A 225 5.86 -10.64 9.47
C THR A 225 4.91 -10.67 10.65
N LEU A 226 5.46 -10.90 11.83
CA LEU A 226 4.73 -10.92 13.09
C LEU A 226 4.24 -9.50 13.44
N ASN A 227 3.01 -9.40 13.94
CA ASN A 227 2.46 -8.14 14.42
C ASN A 227 2.60 -8.02 15.94
N ASP A 228 3.72 -7.46 16.40
CA ASP A 228 4.02 -7.34 17.85
C ASP A 228 3.02 -6.48 18.62
N GLU A 229 2.41 -5.51 17.94
CA GLU A 229 1.52 -4.52 18.54
C GLU A 229 0.14 -5.13 18.86
N ASN A 230 -0.20 -6.28 18.23
CA ASN A 230 -1.47 -7.00 18.36
C ASN A 230 -2.70 -6.08 18.33
N GLU A 231 -2.71 -5.15 17.38
CA GLU A 231 -3.91 -4.38 17.10
C GLU A 231 -5.02 -5.35 16.63
N ASN A 232 -6.08 -5.46 17.42
CA ASN A 232 -7.31 -6.19 17.04
C ASN A 232 -7.09 -7.68 16.67
N ASN A 233 -6.31 -8.43 17.45
CA ASN A 233 -6.04 -9.88 17.27
C ASN A 233 -5.33 -10.24 15.95
N ILE A 234 -4.69 -9.26 15.30
CA ILE A 234 -3.83 -9.53 14.15
C ILE A 234 -2.52 -10.14 14.65
N PHE A 235 -2.23 -11.39 14.29
CA PHE A 235 -0.97 -12.06 14.62
C PHE A 235 0.12 -11.83 13.57
N ALA A 236 -0.25 -11.58 12.31
CA ALA A 236 0.69 -11.38 11.22
C ALA A 236 0.25 -10.30 10.24
N ILE A 237 1.22 -9.64 9.62
CA ILE A 237 1.04 -8.70 8.52
C ILE A 237 1.59 -9.34 7.24
N ALA A 238 0.73 -9.49 6.23
CA ALA A 238 1.16 -9.86 4.88
C ALA A 238 1.35 -8.60 4.05
N THR A 239 2.54 -8.42 3.48
CA THR A 239 2.91 -7.26 2.64
C THR A 239 3.23 -7.69 1.22
N PHE A 240 2.68 -7.00 0.22
CA PHE A 240 2.82 -7.31 -1.21
C PHE A 240 3.28 -6.06 -1.97
N PRO A 241 4.34 -6.14 -2.80
CA PRO A 241 4.62 -5.12 -3.80
C PRO A 241 3.47 -5.05 -4.82
N VAL A 242 3.04 -3.85 -5.20
CA VAL A 242 2.07 -3.62 -6.26
C VAL A 242 2.81 -3.12 -7.50
N ILE A 243 2.93 -3.99 -8.50
CA ILE A 243 3.67 -3.72 -9.73
C ILE A 243 2.68 -3.26 -10.81
N VAL A 244 2.78 -1.99 -11.21
CA VAL A 244 1.98 -1.39 -12.29
C VAL A 244 2.70 -1.60 -13.62
N LEU A 245 1.93 -1.96 -14.65
CA LEU A 245 2.43 -2.21 -16.00
C LEU A 245 2.04 -1.09 -16.96
N TYR A 246 2.96 -0.70 -17.84
CA TYR A 246 2.80 0.35 -18.83
C TYR A 246 3.16 -0.18 -20.22
N GLY A 247 2.17 -0.67 -20.97
CA GLY A 247 2.43 -1.30 -22.26
C GLY A 247 3.26 -2.57 -22.10
N ASP A 248 4.16 -2.84 -23.04
CA ASP A 248 4.82 -4.15 -23.17
C ASP A 248 6.14 -4.28 -22.40
N SER A 249 6.76 -3.20 -21.93
CA SER A 249 8.14 -3.25 -21.41
C SER A 249 8.35 -2.56 -20.06
N ASP A 250 7.51 -1.61 -19.68
CA ASP A 250 7.77 -0.77 -18.52
C ASP A 250 6.91 -1.18 -17.33
N SER A 251 7.53 -1.26 -16.17
CA SER A 251 6.84 -1.55 -14.92
C SER A 251 7.36 -0.67 -13.79
N GLN A 252 6.55 -0.56 -12.75
CA GLN A 252 6.85 0.26 -11.58
C GLN A 252 6.35 -0.45 -10.34
N ASN A 253 7.18 -0.57 -9.31
CA ASN A 253 6.66 -0.84 -7.97
C ASN A 253 5.99 0.43 -7.44
N ALA A 254 4.66 0.49 -7.52
CA ALA A 254 3.87 1.63 -7.07
C ALA A 254 3.89 1.79 -5.55
N GLY A 255 4.17 0.71 -4.82
CA GLY A 255 4.16 0.68 -3.37
C GLY A 255 3.77 -0.69 -2.83
N TYR A 256 3.44 -0.73 -1.55
CA TYR A 256 3.18 -1.96 -0.83
C TYR A 256 1.76 -1.98 -0.29
N PHE A 257 1.04 -3.05 -0.61
CA PHE A 257 -0.26 -3.38 -0.03
C PHE A 257 -0.05 -4.26 1.21
N LYS A 258 -0.77 -3.98 2.28
CA LYS A 258 -0.66 -4.67 3.57
C LYS A 258 -2.01 -5.22 3.99
N LEU A 259 -2.00 -6.42 4.58
CA LEU A 259 -3.16 -7.09 5.16
C LEU A 259 -2.85 -7.50 6.60
N GLY A 260 -3.78 -7.25 7.51
CA GLY A 260 -3.76 -7.84 8.85
C GLY A 260 -4.40 -9.22 8.81
N ILE A 261 -3.64 -10.23 9.23
CA ILE A 261 -4.06 -11.63 9.28
C ILE A 261 -4.38 -12.01 10.72
N TYR A 262 -5.55 -12.61 10.92
CA TYR A 262 -6.02 -13.08 12.23
C TYR A 262 -6.52 -14.53 12.13
N VAL A 263 -6.72 -15.17 13.28
CA VAL A 263 -7.39 -16.47 13.38
C VAL A 263 -8.87 -16.21 13.72
N ASN A 264 -9.78 -16.74 12.90
CA ASN A 264 -11.22 -16.60 13.13
C ASN A 264 -11.77 -17.65 14.11
N ASP A 265 -13.02 -17.51 14.54
CA ASP A 265 -13.73 -18.43 15.46
C ASP A 265 -13.75 -19.91 14.97
N GLY A 266 -13.51 -20.15 13.68
CA GLY A 266 -13.37 -21.50 13.11
C GLY A 266 -11.95 -22.07 13.21
N GLY A 267 -11.03 -21.35 13.86
CA GLY A 267 -9.60 -21.62 13.91
C GLY A 267 -8.99 -21.70 12.52
N GLN A 268 -9.36 -20.79 11.62
CA GLN A 268 -8.79 -20.62 10.28
C GLN A 268 -8.20 -19.22 10.14
N THR A 269 -7.17 -19.08 9.31
CA THR A 269 -6.61 -17.77 8.97
C THR A 269 -7.55 -16.99 8.05
N ASP A 270 -7.74 -15.71 8.33
CA ASP A 270 -8.52 -14.79 7.49
C ASP A 270 -7.95 -13.37 7.57
N ILE A 271 -8.49 -12.45 6.75
CA ILE A 271 -8.10 -11.04 6.73
C ILE A 271 -9.00 -10.26 7.69
N LEU A 272 -8.40 -9.52 8.63
CA LEU A 272 -9.17 -8.66 9.51
C LEU A 272 -9.81 -7.52 8.71
N ASN A 273 -11.11 -7.31 8.89
CA ASN A 273 -11.83 -6.24 8.22
C ASN A 273 -11.23 -4.87 8.56
N GLY A 274 -11.02 -4.03 7.54
CA GLY A 274 -10.43 -2.69 7.71
C GLY A 274 -8.91 -2.66 7.92
N SER A 275 -8.24 -3.82 8.02
CA SER A 275 -6.77 -3.88 8.15
C SER A 275 -6.01 -3.60 6.85
N ALA A 276 -6.71 -3.67 5.71
CA ALA A 276 -6.11 -3.46 4.41
C ALA A 276 -5.62 -2.02 4.25
N SER A 277 -4.35 -1.85 3.90
CA SER A 277 -3.76 -0.53 3.66
C SER A 277 -2.77 -0.58 2.51
N PHE A 278 -2.51 0.57 1.92
CA PHE A 278 -1.50 0.72 0.89
C PHE A 278 -0.60 1.90 1.23
N ARG A 279 0.70 1.71 1.03
CA ARG A 279 1.69 2.77 1.12
C ARG A 279 2.44 2.85 -0.20
N ALA A 280 2.27 3.96 -0.90
CA ALA A 280 3.05 4.23 -2.11
C ALA A 280 4.55 4.24 -1.79
N TYR A 281 5.36 3.78 -2.74
CA TYR A 281 6.81 3.93 -2.63
C TYR A 281 7.14 5.43 -2.57
N LYS A 282 8.16 5.83 -1.79
CA LYS A 282 8.39 7.22 -1.39
C LYS A 282 8.38 8.21 -2.57
N GLU A 283 9.03 7.83 -3.67
CA GLU A 283 9.14 8.67 -4.87
C GLU A 283 7.83 8.79 -5.67
N TYR A 284 6.87 7.90 -5.41
CA TYR A 284 5.57 7.82 -6.06
C TYR A 284 4.40 8.18 -5.15
N GLY A 285 4.67 8.71 -3.96
CA GLY A 285 3.64 9.21 -3.06
C GLY A 285 2.77 10.26 -3.73
N LEU A 286 1.44 10.08 -3.62
CA LEU A 286 0.46 11.12 -3.91
C LEU A 286 -0.47 11.28 -2.71
N TYR A 287 -0.88 12.52 -2.47
CA TYR A 287 -1.97 12.76 -1.54
C TYR A 287 -3.31 12.35 -2.17
N LYS A 288 -4.22 11.82 -1.35
CA LYS A 288 -5.59 11.45 -1.76
C LYS A 288 -6.41 12.66 -2.19
N TYR A 289 -7.51 12.47 -2.93
CA TYR A 289 -8.45 13.56 -3.21
C TYR A 289 -9.08 14.04 -1.89
N ASN A 290 -9.06 15.35 -1.68
CA ASN A 290 -9.64 15.97 -0.50
C ASN A 290 -10.50 17.21 -0.81
N PHE A 291 -10.69 17.56 -2.09
CA PHE A 291 -11.42 18.77 -2.46
C PHE A 291 -12.88 18.71 -1.99
N ASP A 292 -13.30 19.75 -1.28
CA ASP A 292 -14.61 19.86 -0.65
C ASP A 292 -15.62 20.69 -1.48
N GLY A 293 -15.22 21.07 -2.70
CA GLY A 293 -16.02 21.91 -3.60
C GLY A 293 -15.88 23.41 -3.35
N LYS A 294 -15.14 23.84 -2.32
CA LYS A 294 -14.95 25.27 -2.01
C LYS A 294 -13.75 25.83 -2.75
N LYS A 295 -14.01 26.78 -3.65
CA LYS A 295 -12.95 27.55 -4.30
C LYS A 295 -12.23 28.44 -3.29
N TRP A 296 -10.93 28.62 -3.47
CA TRP A 296 -10.12 29.49 -2.62
C TRP A 296 -9.02 30.16 -3.43
N SER A 297 -8.52 31.29 -2.93
CA SER A 297 -7.41 31.98 -3.54
C SER A 297 -6.54 32.65 -2.48
N THR A 298 -5.23 32.64 -2.70
CA THR A 298 -4.24 33.36 -1.91
C THR A 298 -3.37 34.17 -2.87
N VAL A 299 -3.23 35.47 -2.61
CA VAL A 299 -2.38 36.34 -3.42
C VAL A 299 -1.29 36.95 -2.56
N ILE A 300 -0.06 36.91 -3.05
CA ILE A 300 1.11 37.51 -2.42
C ILE A 300 1.70 38.52 -3.40
N ASN A 301 1.55 39.82 -3.10
CA ASN A 301 2.10 40.89 -3.91
C ASN A 301 3.53 41.23 -3.50
N ASN A 302 4.37 41.56 -4.49
CA ASN A 302 5.70 42.09 -4.25
C ASN A 302 5.64 43.59 -3.88
N SER A 303 6.09 43.92 -2.67
CA SER A 303 6.27 45.32 -2.24
C SER A 303 7.47 45.98 -2.92
N ASN A 304 8.48 45.20 -3.31
CA ASN A 304 9.66 45.71 -3.98
C ASN A 304 9.32 46.06 -5.44
N LYS A 305 9.47 47.35 -5.78
CA LYS A 305 9.19 47.86 -7.13
C LYS A 305 10.42 47.87 -8.05
N SER A 306 11.60 47.54 -7.55
CA SER A 306 12.81 47.48 -8.40
C SER A 306 12.70 46.35 -9.42
N VAL A 307 13.09 46.61 -10.67
CA VAL A 307 13.22 45.58 -11.69
C VAL A 307 14.69 45.13 -11.70
N PRO A 308 14.99 43.83 -11.54
CA PRO A 308 16.37 43.34 -11.59
C PRO A 308 17.04 43.62 -12.95
N SER A 309 18.38 43.65 -12.96
CA SER A 309 19.16 43.87 -14.18
C SER A 309 19.06 42.68 -15.13
N ASP A 310 19.09 41.47 -14.59
CA ASP A 310 18.68 40.28 -15.34
C ASP A 310 17.16 40.23 -15.41
N LYS A 311 16.66 40.02 -16.62
CA LYS A 311 15.23 40.01 -16.92
C LYS A 311 14.74 38.60 -17.24
N THR A 312 15.65 37.64 -17.38
CA THR A 312 15.29 36.24 -17.51
C THR A 312 15.04 35.69 -16.11
N ILE A 313 13.95 34.94 -15.96
CA ILE A 313 13.62 34.21 -14.75
C ILE A 313 13.91 32.75 -15.07
N ASP A 314 15.01 32.23 -14.52
CA ASP A 314 15.43 30.84 -14.71
C ASP A 314 15.59 30.09 -13.38
N TYR A 315 15.52 30.79 -12.23
CA TYR A 315 15.60 30.15 -10.92
C TYR A 315 14.62 30.78 -9.92
N ILE A 316 13.64 30.00 -9.45
CA ILE A 316 12.77 30.34 -8.32
C ILE A 316 12.80 29.21 -7.31
N GLU A 317 13.09 29.59 -6.07
CA GLU A 317 12.85 28.78 -4.88
C GLU A 317 12.15 29.67 -3.87
N PHE A 318 10.91 29.35 -3.55
CA PHE A 318 10.06 30.16 -2.68
C PHE A 318 9.14 29.29 -1.84
N THR A 319 9.04 29.58 -0.55
CA THR A 319 8.09 28.92 0.34
C THR A 319 7.21 29.95 1.02
N ALA A 320 5.90 29.73 1.01
CA ALA A 320 4.95 30.54 1.74
C ALA A 320 3.84 29.71 2.39
N ALA A 321 3.27 30.27 3.45
CA ALA A 321 2.07 29.73 4.07
C ALA A 321 0.82 30.08 3.24
N TYR A 322 -0.18 29.22 3.28
CA TYR A 322 -1.50 29.52 2.72
C TYR A 322 -2.28 30.43 3.68
N ASN A 323 -2.43 31.72 3.36
CA ASN A 323 -3.16 32.68 4.20
C ASN A 323 -4.66 32.77 3.84
N THR A 324 -5.57 32.44 4.75
CA THR A 324 -7.05 32.41 4.54
C THR A 324 -7.57 33.60 3.75
N ASP A 325 -8.14 33.33 2.58
CA ASP A 325 -8.78 34.23 1.60
C ASP A 325 -8.24 35.66 1.63
N SER A 326 -6.93 35.78 1.51
CA SER A 326 -6.24 37.04 1.73
C SER A 326 -5.30 37.41 0.59
N VAL A 327 -5.30 38.71 0.35
CA VAL A 327 -4.24 39.40 -0.37
C VAL A 327 -3.23 39.85 0.67
N SER A 328 -1.99 39.40 0.54
CA SER A 328 -0.88 39.82 1.37
C SER A 328 0.17 40.53 0.53
N THR A 329 1.06 41.26 1.19
CA THR A 329 2.17 41.96 0.54
C THR A 329 3.45 41.61 1.27
N GLN A 330 4.47 41.17 0.53
CA GLN A 330 5.78 40.78 1.06
C GLN A 330 6.89 41.40 0.21
N ASN A 331 8.08 41.58 0.79
CA ASN A 331 9.24 42.05 0.05
C ASN A 331 9.97 40.84 -0.55
N PHE A 332 9.95 40.67 -1.87
CA PHE A 332 10.61 39.54 -2.54
C PHE A 332 12.12 39.74 -2.72
N GLY A 333 12.67 40.89 -2.34
CA GLY A 333 14.10 41.22 -2.46
C GLY A 333 14.95 40.86 -1.24
N THR A 334 14.38 40.31 -0.18
CA THR A 334 15.11 39.98 1.06
C THR A 334 15.35 38.49 1.19
N GLY A 335 16.62 38.07 1.30
CA GLY A 335 16.98 36.74 1.82
C GLY A 335 17.06 35.58 0.84
N ASN A 336 16.87 35.79 -0.47
CA ASN A 336 16.85 34.71 -1.47
C ASN A 336 17.90 34.93 -2.58
N ASN A 337 18.60 33.86 -2.98
CA ASN A 337 19.49 33.82 -4.15
C ASN A 337 18.73 33.55 -5.45
N SER A 338 17.41 33.74 -5.48
CA SER A 338 16.54 33.41 -6.60
C SER A 338 16.02 34.65 -7.34
N ASP A 339 15.54 34.47 -8.56
CA ASP A 339 14.89 35.49 -9.39
C ASP A 339 13.50 35.88 -8.86
N PHE A 340 13.18 35.50 -7.62
CA PHE A 340 11.89 35.75 -7.01
C PHE A 340 11.53 37.25 -6.97
N ASN A 341 12.53 38.14 -6.84
CA ASN A 341 12.30 39.58 -6.93
C ASN A 341 11.85 40.04 -8.34
N SER A 342 12.06 39.26 -9.40
CA SER A 342 11.54 39.54 -10.74
C SER A 342 10.03 39.34 -10.85
N LEU A 343 9.38 38.78 -9.83
CA LEU A 343 7.92 38.62 -9.78
C LEU A 343 7.22 39.86 -9.23
N SER A 344 6.05 40.17 -9.78
CA SER A 344 5.12 41.17 -9.27
C SER A 344 4.12 40.59 -8.27
N SER A 345 3.72 39.32 -8.46
CA SER A 345 2.85 38.60 -7.54
C SER A 345 2.94 37.08 -7.72
N VAL A 346 2.47 36.38 -6.68
CA VAL A 346 2.18 34.94 -6.70
C VAL A 346 0.70 34.76 -6.34
N THR A 347 -0.02 33.97 -7.14
CA THR A 347 -1.44 33.64 -6.90
C THR A 347 -1.59 32.12 -6.83
N ALA A 348 -2.07 31.59 -5.71
CA ALA A 348 -2.38 30.17 -5.56
C ALA A 348 -3.90 29.99 -5.39
N THR A 349 -4.46 28.98 -6.06
CA THR A 349 -5.90 28.64 -6.05
C THR A 349 -6.10 27.16 -5.77
N GLU A 350 -7.34 26.68 -5.72
CA GLU A 350 -7.62 25.25 -5.54
C GLU A 350 -7.04 24.35 -6.63
N SER A 351 -6.66 24.87 -7.80
CA SER A 351 -6.27 24.07 -8.97
C SER A 351 -4.90 24.41 -9.56
N TYR A 352 -4.29 25.54 -9.19
CA TYR A 352 -3.04 26.00 -9.81
C TYR A 352 -2.34 27.08 -8.98
N ILE A 353 -1.08 27.32 -9.31
CA ILE A 353 -0.32 28.50 -8.91
C ILE A 353 0.15 29.29 -10.13
N GLU A 354 0.11 30.61 -10.03
CA GLU A 354 0.55 31.57 -11.03
C GLU A 354 1.64 32.47 -10.45
N LEU A 355 2.74 32.60 -11.19
CA LEU A 355 3.82 33.54 -10.93
C LEU A 355 3.75 34.63 -11.99
N THR A 356 3.41 35.86 -11.59
CA THR A 356 3.32 36.98 -12.53
C THR A 356 4.64 37.74 -12.52
N ALA A 357 5.31 37.84 -13.66
CA ALA A 357 6.53 38.61 -13.81
C ALA A 357 6.29 40.13 -13.64
N LYS A 358 7.33 40.87 -13.28
CA LYS A 358 7.36 42.33 -13.44
C LYS A 358 7.43 42.69 -14.92
N SER A 359 7.02 43.92 -15.24
CA SER A 359 7.09 44.42 -16.61
C SER A 359 8.54 44.36 -17.14
N GLY A 360 8.71 43.71 -18.29
CA GLY A 360 10.00 43.52 -18.94
C GLY A 360 10.78 42.28 -18.52
N CYS A 361 10.32 41.51 -17.52
CA CYS A 361 10.88 40.20 -17.15
C CYS A 361 10.15 39.07 -17.89
N SER A 362 10.83 37.95 -18.14
CA SER A 362 10.31 36.79 -18.87
C SER A 362 10.82 35.48 -18.29
N PHE A 363 10.00 34.43 -18.32
CA PHE A 363 10.38 33.08 -17.86
C PHE A 363 11.16 32.33 -18.94
N ASP A 364 12.17 31.57 -18.52
CA ASP A 364 12.84 30.63 -19.42
C ASP A 364 11.90 29.47 -19.78
N LYS A 365 11.43 29.49 -21.03
CA LYS A 365 10.48 28.50 -21.56
C LYS A 365 11.11 27.11 -21.69
N SER A 366 12.43 27.02 -21.86
CA SER A 366 13.12 25.74 -21.93
C SER A 366 13.01 24.93 -20.63
N LEU A 367 12.90 25.62 -19.48
CA LEU A 367 12.66 24.98 -18.19
C LEU A 367 11.24 24.46 -18.05
N VAL A 368 10.26 25.13 -18.66
CA VAL A 368 8.87 24.63 -18.74
C VAL A 368 8.80 23.41 -19.65
N ASP A 369 9.42 23.48 -20.82
CA ASP A 369 9.46 22.39 -21.80
C ASP A 369 10.18 21.15 -21.25
N SER A 370 11.25 21.36 -20.45
CA SER A 370 12.00 20.29 -19.78
C SER A 370 11.46 19.89 -18.40
N GLN A 371 10.30 20.42 -18.00
CA GLN A 371 9.64 20.13 -16.72
C GLN A 371 10.52 20.38 -15.47
N GLN A 372 11.37 21.39 -15.50
CA GLN A 372 12.18 21.80 -14.36
C GLN A 372 11.36 22.67 -13.40
N TYR A 373 10.28 22.10 -12.88
CA TYR A 373 9.45 22.70 -11.86
C TYR A 373 8.87 21.65 -10.92
N SER A 374 8.65 22.04 -9.67
CA SER A 374 7.90 21.21 -8.71
C SER A 374 7.15 22.08 -7.72
N LEU A 375 6.09 21.51 -7.15
CA LEU A 375 5.28 22.14 -6.12
C LEU A 375 5.15 21.20 -4.91
N PRO A 376 6.20 21.09 -4.08
CA PRO A 376 6.09 20.37 -2.82
C PRO A 376 5.04 21.03 -1.93
N LEU A 377 4.03 20.25 -1.58
CA LEU A 377 2.96 20.63 -0.66
C LEU A 377 3.18 19.97 0.69
N SER A 378 3.25 20.78 1.74
CA SER A 378 3.22 20.28 3.12
C SER A 378 1.77 20.22 3.60
N ILE A 379 1.36 19.02 4.01
CA ILE A 379 0.02 18.73 4.52
C ILE A 379 0.11 18.49 6.02
N ASP A 380 -0.64 19.27 6.80
CA ASP A 380 -0.64 19.15 8.26
C ASP A 380 -1.75 18.17 8.68
N THR A 381 -1.45 16.88 8.62
CA THR A 381 -2.32 15.82 9.15
C THR A 381 -1.58 14.98 10.17
N ASN A 382 -2.24 14.70 11.30
CA ASN A 382 -1.79 13.91 12.46
C ASN A 382 -0.76 12.81 12.10
N ASN A 383 0.53 13.17 12.15
CA ASN A 383 1.72 12.30 12.10
C ASN A 383 2.36 11.94 10.75
N GLU A 384 2.06 12.63 9.64
CA GLU A 384 2.86 12.47 8.39
C GLU A 384 3.28 13.80 7.78
N ASN A 385 4.54 14.19 7.98
CA ASN A 385 5.14 15.34 7.30
C ASN A 385 5.65 14.89 5.91
N ASN A 386 4.71 14.54 5.03
CA ASN A 386 5.02 14.12 3.66
C ASN A 386 4.90 15.32 2.72
N ASN A 387 5.99 15.66 2.03
CA ASN A 387 5.98 16.63 0.94
C ASN A 387 5.57 15.92 -0.35
N TYR A 388 4.31 16.08 -0.74
CA TYR A 388 3.82 15.59 -2.03
C TYR A 388 4.04 16.64 -3.10
N ASP A 389 4.69 16.31 -4.20
CA ASP A 389 4.76 17.20 -5.35
C ASP A 389 3.42 17.17 -6.10
N ILE A 390 2.69 18.27 -6.05
CA ILE A 390 1.36 18.41 -6.65
C ILE A 390 1.40 18.96 -8.08
N SER A 391 2.58 19.30 -8.61
CA SER A 391 2.69 19.88 -9.96
C SER A 391 2.28 18.89 -11.05
N TYR A 392 1.63 19.37 -12.12
CA TYR A 392 1.24 18.51 -13.25
C TYR A 392 1.64 19.06 -14.61
N THR A 393 1.11 20.23 -14.98
CA THR A 393 1.46 20.89 -16.25
C THR A 393 1.81 22.33 -15.99
N ALA A 394 2.68 22.91 -16.82
CA ALA A 394 3.03 24.31 -16.75
C ALA A 394 2.93 24.99 -18.11
N SER A 395 2.66 26.29 -18.11
CA SER A 395 2.60 27.10 -19.33
C SER A 395 2.97 28.55 -19.03
N VAL A 396 3.58 29.21 -20.03
CA VAL A 396 3.86 30.65 -19.99
C VAL A 396 2.90 31.37 -20.91
N SER A 397 2.19 32.36 -20.37
CA SER A 397 1.25 33.21 -21.11
C SER A 397 1.52 34.69 -20.81
N LYS A 398 0.71 35.60 -21.36
CA LYS A 398 0.73 37.03 -21.00
C LYS A 398 -0.61 37.43 -20.42
N ASN A 399 -0.58 38.21 -19.34
CA ASN A 399 -1.78 38.82 -18.79
C ASN A 399 -2.22 40.06 -19.61
N GLU A 400 -3.33 40.68 -19.21
CA GLU A 400 -3.89 41.87 -19.88
C GLU A 400 -2.93 43.06 -19.91
N GLN A 401 -2.02 43.16 -18.93
CA GLN A 401 -1.00 44.20 -18.85
C GLN A 401 0.27 43.87 -19.67
N GLY A 402 0.30 42.72 -20.36
CA GLY A 402 1.41 42.28 -21.20
C GLY A 402 2.58 41.65 -20.43
N ASN A 403 2.45 41.45 -19.11
CA ASN A 403 3.46 40.76 -18.30
C ASN A 403 3.36 39.25 -18.50
N GLU A 404 4.49 38.55 -18.51
CA GLU A 404 4.48 37.09 -18.57
C GLU A 404 3.96 36.48 -17.26
N VAL A 405 3.20 35.39 -17.39
CA VAL A 405 2.65 34.61 -16.29
C VAL A 405 3.04 33.16 -16.50
N LEU A 406 3.79 32.59 -15.56
CA LEU A 406 4.00 31.15 -15.45
C LEU A 406 2.85 30.56 -14.63
N ARG A 407 2.04 29.71 -15.24
CA ARG A 407 0.99 28.94 -14.56
C ARG A 407 1.41 27.50 -14.44
N ILE A 408 1.44 26.97 -13.22
CA ILE A 408 1.65 25.56 -12.92
C ILE A 408 0.33 25.00 -12.36
N ASN A 409 -0.31 24.12 -13.11
CA ASN A 409 -1.52 23.43 -12.67
C ASN A 409 -1.18 22.30 -11.70
N TYR A 410 -2.06 22.09 -10.74
CA TYR A 410 -1.98 20.98 -9.82
C TYR A 410 -2.44 19.68 -10.50
N ASP A 411 -2.06 18.54 -9.93
CA ASP A 411 -2.46 17.21 -10.35
C ASP A 411 -3.95 16.92 -10.10
N LYS A 412 -4.58 17.67 -9.20
CA LYS A 412 -6.01 17.69 -8.88
C LYS A 412 -6.36 18.95 -8.11
N GLN A 413 -7.65 19.11 -7.81
CA GLN A 413 -8.08 20.17 -6.90
C GLN A 413 -7.80 19.81 -5.45
N TYR A 414 -7.42 20.81 -4.64
CA TYR A 414 -7.11 20.64 -3.23
C TYR A 414 -8.01 21.48 -2.34
N SER A 415 -8.47 20.88 -1.24
CA SER A 415 -9.06 21.65 -0.14
C SER A 415 -7.97 22.40 0.62
N ARG A 416 -8.26 23.65 0.92
CA ARG A 416 -7.38 24.55 1.65
C ARG A 416 -7.06 24.08 3.07
N ASP A 417 -8.04 23.51 3.77
CA ASP A 417 -7.97 23.23 5.21
C ASP A 417 -6.82 22.27 5.62
N ASN A 418 -6.30 21.49 4.66
CA ASN A 418 -5.19 20.56 4.91
C ASN A 418 -3.83 21.11 4.44
N MET A 419 -3.79 22.30 3.84
CA MET A 419 -2.58 22.87 3.23
C MET A 419 -1.96 23.92 4.15
N SER A 420 -0.78 23.64 4.69
CA SER A 420 -0.09 24.59 5.58
C SER A 420 0.80 25.55 4.78
N LYS A 421 1.68 24.99 3.96
CA LYS A 421 2.68 25.71 3.16
C LYS A 421 2.80 25.11 1.78
N PHE A 422 3.15 25.95 0.81
CA PHE A 422 3.61 25.52 -0.49
C PHE A 422 5.02 26.00 -0.74
N THR A 423 5.77 25.16 -1.44
CA THR A 423 7.06 25.52 -2.02
C THR A 423 6.92 25.55 -3.53
N VAL A 424 7.50 26.56 -4.17
CA VAL A 424 7.62 26.68 -5.62
C VAL A 424 9.07 26.54 -5.98
N ASN A 425 9.36 25.52 -6.80
CA ASN A 425 10.67 25.30 -7.40
C ASN A 425 10.54 25.46 -8.91
N PHE A 426 11.40 26.27 -9.51
CA PHE A 426 11.53 26.48 -10.95
C PHE A 426 13.02 26.59 -11.29
N GLY A 427 13.52 25.74 -12.19
CA GLY A 427 14.94 25.67 -12.57
C GLY A 427 15.89 25.19 -11.46
N VAL A 428 15.35 24.68 -10.36
CA VAL A 428 16.14 24.09 -9.26
C VAL A 428 16.65 22.71 -9.72
N LYS A 429 17.96 22.49 -9.63
CA LYS A 429 18.63 21.23 -9.99
C LYS A 429 18.93 20.38 -8.78
#